data_AF-A0A0C9YM88-F1
#
_entry.id   AF-A0A0C9YM88-F1
#
_cell.length_a   1.000
_cell.length_b   1.000
_cell.length_c   1.000
_cell.angle_alpha   90.00
_cell.angle_beta   90.00
_cell.angle_gamma   90.00
#
_symmetry.space_group_name_H-M   'P 1'
#
loop_
_entity.id
_entity.type
_entity.pdbx_description
1 polymer ?
#
loop_
_entity_poly.entity_id
_entity_poly.type
_entity_poly.pdbx_seq_one_letter_code
_entity_poly.pdbx_strand_id
1 'polypeptide(L)'
;MTSLMELSKRIEELERQNQDHISERRNLNTRLEQQQQHHISEQRNLNAQLAILQPIIWRILTDAYLSIKGYRSSSGARSSWISTNIVRLLPPTGTTAAAFEQKLASYRKDGDICAHSTQTLAIALAVDAVAPPDEDLVYMFTQCFGHSVEEELNGKITSTSVAVGKDGIAHLQTTPSPIP
;
A
#
# COMPACT_ATOMS: atom_id res chain seq x y z
N MET A 1 -67.48 20.93 -20.71
CA MET A 1 -67.08 21.06 -19.29
C MET A 1 -66.14 19.94 -18.81
N THR A 2 -66.03 18.81 -19.50
CA THR A 2 -65.19 17.65 -19.12
C THR A 2 -63.67 17.88 -19.26
N SER A 3 -63.21 18.66 -20.25
CA SER A 3 -61.78 18.84 -20.56
C SER A 3 -60.98 19.65 -19.52
N LEU A 4 -61.61 20.63 -18.85
CA LEU A 4 -60.95 21.42 -17.81
C LEU A 4 -60.71 20.59 -16.53
N MET A 5 -61.65 19.72 -16.19
CA MET A 5 -61.57 18.84 -15.03
C MET A 5 -60.50 17.74 -15.21
N GLU A 6 -60.35 17.22 -16.44
CA GLU A 6 -59.26 16.31 -16.79
C GLU A 6 -57.88 16.98 -16.73
N LEU A 7 -57.76 18.24 -17.18
CA LEU A 7 -56.53 19.02 -17.08
C LEU A 7 -56.14 19.30 -15.63
N SER A 8 -57.07 19.71 -14.77
CA SER A 8 -56.81 19.91 -13.34
C SER A 8 -56.32 18.63 -12.66
N LYS A 9 -56.97 17.49 -12.93
CA LYS A 9 -56.54 16.20 -12.40
C LYS A 9 -55.15 15.80 -12.88
N ARG A 10 -54.79 16.15 -14.12
CA ARG A 10 -53.45 15.88 -14.67
C ARG A 10 -52.38 16.77 -14.05
N ILE A 11 -52.70 18.03 -13.74
CA ILE A 11 -51.80 18.95 -13.03
C ILE A 11 -51.52 18.43 -11.62
N GLU A 12 -52.56 18.08 -10.86
CA GLU A 12 -52.41 17.52 -9.50
C GLU A 12 -51.54 16.25 -9.49
N GLU A 13 -51.74 15.35 -10.47
CA GLU A 13 -50.93 14.14 -10.60
C GLU A 13 -49.45 14.46 -10.92
N LEU A 14 -49.19 15.41 -11.82
CA LEU A 14 -47.82 15.82 -12.16
C LEU A 14 -47.12 16.52 -10.99
N GLU A 15 -47.84 17.34 -10.22
CA GLU A 15 -47.31 17.97 -9.01
C GLU A 15 -46.94 16.92 -7.97
N ARG A 16 -47.78 15.90 -7.80
CA ARG A 16 -47.48 14.77 -6.91
C ARG A 16 -46.24 14.00 -7.36
N GLN A 17 -46.16 13.64 -8.64
CA GLN A 17 -45.00 12.95 -9.21
C GLN A 17 -43.72 13.77 -9.08
N ASN A 18 -43.80 15.09 -9.30
CA ASN A 18 -42.64 15.97 -9.14
C ASN A 18 -42.20 16.05 -7.68
N GLN A 19 -43.14 16.12 -6.74
CA GLN A 19 -42.83 16.08 -5.31
C GLN A 19 -42.20 14.75 -4.88
N ASP A 20 -42.70 13.62 -5.40
CA ASP A 20 -42.14 12.29 -5.18
C ASP A 20 -40.71 12.23 -5.72
N HIS A 21 -40.44 12.70 -6.95
CA HIS A 21 -39.10 12.75 -7.54
C HIS A 21 -38.14 13.67 -6.76
N ILE A 22 -38.62 14.82 -6.26
CA ILE A 22 -37.82 15.72 -5.41
C ILE A 22 -37.44 15.00 -4.11
N SER A 23 -38.37 14.28 -3.50
CA SER A 23 -38.11 13.51 -2.28
C SER A 23 -37.10 12.37 -2.53
N GLU A 24 -37.21 11.68 -3.66
CA GLU A 24 -36.29 10.62 -4.06
C GLU A 24 -34.87 11.15 -4.31
N ARG A 25 -34.74 12.27 -5.03
CA ARG A 25 -33.44 12.94 -5.24
C ARG A 25 -32.78 13.36 -3.94
N ARG A 26 -33.55 13.88 -2.96
CA ARG A 26 -33.02 14.21 -1.64
C ARG A 26 -32.50 12.96 -0.94
N ASN A 27 -33.27 11.88 -0.94
CA ASN A 27 -32.85 10.61 -0.33
C ASN A 27 -31.58 10.04 -0.99
N LEU A 28 -31.47 10.09 -2.32
CA LEU A 28 -30.29 9.64 -3.05
C LEU A 28 -29.06 10.49 -2.73
N ASN A 29 -29.20 11.82 -2.69
CA ASN A 29 -28.10 12.70 -2.32
C ASN A 29 -27.63 12.44 -0.88
N THR A 30 -28.55 12.27 0.07
CA THR A 30 -28.18 11.91 1.45
C THR A 30 -27.45 10.57 1.52
N ARG A 31 -27.88 9.55 0.75
CA ARG A 31 -27.16 8.26 0.68
C ARG A 31 -25.76 8.41 0.09
N LEU A 32 -25.62 9.21 -0.97
CA LEU A 32 -24.33 9.47 -1.60
C LEU A 32 -23.37 10.17 -0.65
N GLU A 33 -23.85 11.19 0.08
CA GLU A 33 -23.07 11.90 1.10
C GLU A 33 -22.64 10.96 2.25
N GLN A 34 -23.53 10.08 2.70
CA GLN A 34 -23.22 9.06 3.71
C GLN A 34 -22.15 8.08 3.21
N GLN A 35 -22.28 7.58 1.97
CA GLN A 35 -21.29 6.70 1.36
C GLN A 35 -19.92 7.38 1.21
N GLN A 36 -19.90 8.64 0.76
CA GLN A 36 -18.66 9.40 0.66
C GLN A 36 -17.98 9.58 2.02
N GLN A 37 -18.74 9.95 3.06
CA GLN A 37 -18.19 10.07 4.41
C GLN A 37 -17.67 8.73 4.96
N HIS A 38 -18.38 7.65 4.70
CA HIS A 38 -17.94 6.30 5.06
C HIS A 38 -16.59 5.98 4.40
N HIS A 39 -16.49 6.13 3.09
CA HIS A 39 -15.25 5.89 2.34
C HIS A 39 -14.08 6.77 2.83
N ILE A 40 -14.33 8.05 3.10
CA ILE A 40 -13.30 8.95 3.64
C ILE A 40 -12.83 8.46 5.02
N SER A 41 -13.76 8.04 5.88
CA SER A 41 -13.42 7.54 7.22
C SER A 41 -12.63 6.23 7.18
N GLU A 42 -13.00 5.31 6.29
CA GLU A 42 -12.28 4.05 6.06
C GLU A 42 -10.89 4.33 5.52
N GLN A 43 -10.76 5.20 4.54
CA GLN A 43 -9.47 5.57 3.95
C GLN A 43 -8.54 6.21 5.01
N ARG A 44 -9.07 7.08 5.87
CA ARG A 44 -8.30 7.65 6.98
C ARG A 44 -7.85 6.59 7.97
N ASN A 45 -8.71 5.64 8.31
CA ASN A 45 -8.37 4.55 9.22
C ASN A 45 -7.29 3.64 8.62
N LEU A 46 -7.41 3.28 7.35
CA LEU A 46 -6.40 2.47 6.64
C LEU A 46 -5.06 3.20 6.54
N ASN A 47 -5.06 4.49 6.22
CA ASN A 47 -3.84 5.30 6.19
C ASN A 47 -3.17 5.39 7.57
N ALA A 48 -3.96 5.52 8.65
CA ALA A 48 -3.43 5.53 10.00
C ALA A 48 -2.80 4.17 10.38
N GLN A 49 -3.43 3.06 10.00
CA GLN A 49 -2.87 1.72 10.21
C GLN A 49 -1.59 1.49 9.40
N LEU A 50 -1.58 1.91 8.12
CA LEU A 50 -0.39 1.86 7.28
C LEU A 50 0.75 2.69 7.88
N ALA A 51 0.49 3.90 8.38
CA ALA A 51 1.51 4.74 9.01
C ALA A 51 2.16 4.07 10.23
N ILE A 52 1.39 3.32 11.02
CA ILE A 52 1.91 2.56 12.16
C ILE A 52 2.79 1.39 11.69
N LEU A 53 2.43 0.73 10.59
CA LEU A 53 3.12 -0.46 10.09
C LEU A 53 4.29 -0.15 9.14
N GLN A 54 4.33 1.05 8.56
CA GLN A 54 5.35 1.49 7.60
C GLN A 54 6.79 1.24 8.10
N PRO A 55 7.18 1.63 9.33
CA PRO A 55 8.54 1.39 9.80
C PRO A 55 8.93 -0.09 9.86
N ILE A 56 7.98 -0.95 10.24
CA ILE A 56 8.15 -2.40 10.24
C ILE A 56 8.33 -2.91 8.82
N ILE A 57 7.51 -2.44 7.89
CA ILE A 57 7.56 -2.83 6.48
C ILE A 57 8.88 -2.41 5.83
N TRP A 58 9.37 -1.20 6.12
CA TRP A 58 10.68 -0.71 5.65
C TRP A 58 11.84 -1.52 6.17
N ARG A 59 11.78 -1.91 7.45
CA ARG A 59 12.76 -2.82 8.04
C ARG A 59 12.81 -4.14 7.28
N ILE A 60 11.65 -4.75 7.01
CA ILE A 60 11.53 -6.04 6.30
C ILE A 60 12.06 -5.92 4.87
N LEU A 61 11.65 -4.89 4.12
CA LEU A 61 12.12 -4.67 2.75
C LEU A 61 13.64 -4.43 2.70
N THR A 62 14.18 -3.67 3.65
CA THR A 62 15.64 -3.44 3.77
C THR A 62 16.37 -4.74 4.03
N ASP A 63 15.92 -5.55 4.99
CA ASP A 63 16.57 -6.82 5.32
C ASP A 63 16.47 -7.83 4.16
N ALA A 64 15.35 -7.83 3.41
CA ALA A 64 15.21 -8.61 2.18
C ALA A 64 16.20 -8.17 1.11
N TYR A 65 16.28 -6.86 0.87
CA TYR A 65 17.19 -6.28 -0.12
C TYR A 65 18.65 -6.60 0.19
N LEU A 66 19.07 -6.46 1.45
CA LEU A 66 20.44 -6.80 1.85
C LEU A 66 20.73 -8.29 1.70
N SER A 67 19.77 -9.15 2.04
CA SER A 67 19.88 -10.61 1.91
C SER A 67 20.12 -11.03 0.46
N ILE A 68 19.31 -10.53 -0.49
CA ILE A 68 19.48 -10.86 -1.92
C ILE A 68 20.79 -10.31 -2.48
N LYS A 69 21.33 -9.23 -1.91
CA LYS A 69 22.65 -8.66 -2.26
C LYS A 69 23.80 -9.36 -1.54
N GLY A 70 23.52 -10.43 -0.79
CA GLY A 70 24.51 -11.34 -0.22
C GLY A 70 24.89 -11.04 1.23
N TYR A 71 24.16 -10.17 1.94
CA TYR A 71 24.40 -9.94 3.37
C TYR A 71 23.97 -11.17 4.17
N ARG A 72 24.83 -11.60 5.09
CA ARG A 72 24.52 -12.65 6.07
C ARG A 72 24.99 -12.20 7.45
N SER A 73 24.45 -12.80 8.51
CA SER A 73 24.88 -12.56 9.88
C SER A 73 26.38 -12.85 10.10
N SER A 74 26.94 -13.81 9.35
CA SER A 74 28.37 -14.12 9.33
C SER A 74 29.24 -13.08 8.60
N SER A 75 28.64 -12.14 7.87
CA SER A 75 29.37 -11.09 7.12
C SER A 75 29.86 -9.94 8.00
N GLY A 76 29.70 -10.05 9.32
CA GLY A 76 30.09 -9.03 10.29
C GLY A 76 28.98 -8.02 10.56
N ALA A 77 29.35 -6.87 11.13
CA ALA A 77 28.40 -5.81 11.44
C ALA A 77 27.73 -5.30 10.16
N ARG A 78 26.40 -5.31 10.13
CA ARG A 78 25.59 -4.86 8.97
C ARG A 78 26.00 -3.48 8.46
N SER A 79 26.22 -2.51 9.34
CA SER A 79 26.62 -1.15 8.96
C SER A 79 27.95 -1.16 8.21
N SER A 80 28.98 -1.80 8.77
CA SER A 80 30.28 -1.94 8.12
C SER A 80 30.18 -2.67 6.77
N TRP A 81 29.33 -3.70 6.69
CA TRP A 81 29.09 -4.41 5.45
C TRP A 81 28.40 -3.52 4.40
N ILE A 82 27.38 -2.74 4.80
CA ILE A 82 26.71 -1.78 3.89
C ILE A 82 27.73 -0.79 3.36
N SER A 83 28.51 -0.12 4.22
CA SER A 83 29.49 0.88 3.79
C SER A 83 30.51 0.29 2.81
N THR A 84 31.01 -0.93 3.10
CA THR A 84 31.98 -1.63 2.24
C THR A 84 31.39 -2.00 0.88
N ASN A 85 30.08 -2.19 0.81
CA ASN A 85 29.40 -2.71 -0.37
C ASN A 85 28.43 -1.71 -1.00
N ILE A 86 28.48 -0.43 -0.62
CA ILE A 86 27.47 0.55 -1.01
C ILE A 86 27.35 0.69 -2.53
N VAL A 87 28.46 0.57 -3.26
CA VAL A 87 28.50 0.63 -4.72
C VAL A 87 27.65 -0.45 -5.38
N ARG A 88 27.60 -1.68 -4.83
CA ARG A 88 26.75 -2.76 -5.37
C ARG A 88 25.30 -2.71 -4.89
N LEU A 89 25.04 -1.92 -3.85
CA LEU A 89 23.71 -1.74 -3.27
C LEU A 89 22.95 -0.59 -3.94
N LEU A 90 23.64 0.32 -4.61
CA LEU A 90 23.05 1.51 -5.21
C LEU A 90 21.99 1.17 -6.27
N PRO A 91 20.76 1.71 -6.13
CA PRO A 91 19.78 1.73 -7.19
C PRO A 91 20.22 2.63 -8.36
N PRO A 92 19.82 2.32 -9.61
CA PRO A 92 20.08 3.16 -10.78
C PRO A 92 19.08 4.35 -10.88
N THR A 93 18.88 5.07 -9.77
CA THR A 93 17.87 6.14 -9.59
C THR A 93 18.50 7.54 -9.49
N GLY A 94 19.84 7.63 -9.55
CA GLY A 94 20.58 8.88 -9.34
C GLY A 94 20.85 9.22 -7.88
N THR A 95 20.39 8.40 -6.92
CA THR A 95 20.72 8.53 -5.50
C THR A 95 22.22 8.34 -5.26
N THR A 96 22.84 9.21 -4.44
CA THR A 96 24.26 9.08 -4.10
C THR A 96 24.49 7.95 -3.08
N ALA A 97 25.70 7.36 -3.07
CA ALA A 97 26.08 6.32 -2.11
C ALA A 97 25.78 6.71 -0.65
N ALA A 98 26.17 7.93 -0.26
CA ALA A 98 25.96 8.44 1.09
C ALA A 98 24.47 8.61 1.43
N ALA A 99 23.67 9.14 0.49
CA ALA A 99 22.24 9.30 0.70
C ALA A 99 21.53 7.94 0.82
N PHE A 100 21.89 6.98 -0.02
CA PHE A 100 21.31 5.64 0.03
C PHE A 100 21.72 4.88 1.29
N GLU A 101 22.97 4.99 1.74
CA GLU A 101 23.43 4.42 3.00
C GLU A 101 22.67 4.99 4.20
N GLN A 102 22.47 6.30 4.24
CA GLN A 102 21.65 6.95 5.28
C GLN A 102 20.19 6.49 5.24
N LYS A 103 19.63 6.32 4.05
CA LYS A 103 18.26 5.81 3.84
C LYS A 103 18.10 4.37 4.38
N LEU A 104 19.03 3.47 4.06
CA LEU A 104 19.02 2.11 4.62
C LEU A 104 19.15 2.10 6.16
N ALA A 105 19.92 3.05 6.71
CA ALA A 105 20.08 3.19 8.15
C ALA A 105 18.82 3.75 8.86
N SER A 106 18.08 4.68 8.23
CA SER A 106 16.85 5.25 8.81
C SER A 106 15.72 4.23 8.86
N TYR A 107 15.46 3.51 7.76
CA TYR A 107 14.45 2.46 7.70
C TYR A 107 14.64 1.33 8.70
N ARG A 108 15.86 1.19 9.23
CA ARG A 108 16.15 0.25 10.32
C ARG A 108 15.80 0.79 11.71
N LYS A 109 16.01 2.09 11.95
CA LYS A 109 15.88 2.69 13.29
C LYS A 109 14.43 2.66 13.79
N ASP A 110 13.48 2.77 12.87
CA ASP A 110 12.10 3.06 13.22
C ASP A 110 11.21 1.80 13.35
N GLY A 111 11.73 0.60 13.00
CA GLY A 111 10.99 -0.66 13.10
C GLY A 111 11.25 -1.42 14.41
N ASP A 112 10.21 -2.06 14.95
CA ASP A 112 10.33 -2.96 16.12
C ASP A 112 11.35 -4.09 15.84
N ILE A 113 12.18 -4.39 16.83
CA ILE A 113 13.17 -5.49 16.82
C ILE A 113 12.45 -6.84 16.63
N CYS A 114 11.16 -6.92 16.96
CA CYS A 114 10.31 -8.10 16.91
C CYS A 114 9.39 -8.20 15.67
N ALA A 115 9.61 -7.39 14.64
CA ALA A 115 8.85 -7.54 13.39
C ALA A 115 9.25 -8.80 12.63
N HIS A 116 8.36 -9.81 12.59
CA HIS A 116 8.73 -11.15 12.12
C HIS A 116 8.20 -11.53 10.74
N SER A 117 7.12 -10.91 10.24
CA SER A 117 6.59 -11.24 8.92
C SER A 117 5.60 -10.22 8.38
N THR A 118 5.54 -10.10 7.05
CA THR A 118 4.50 -9.37 6.33
C THR A 118 4.18 -10.08 4.99
N GLN A 119 3.29 -9.52 4.19
CA GLN A 119 3.03 -9.96 2.81
C GLN A 119 3.61 -8.96 1.80
N THR A 120 3.97 -9.43 0.62
CA THR A 120 4.45 -8.57 -0.49
C THR A 120 3.47 -7.43 -0.80
N LEU A 121 2.15 -7.67 -0.72
CA LEU A 121 1.13 -6.63 -0.88
C LEU A 121 1.23 -5.52 0.16
N ALA A 122 1.48 -5.85 1.43
CA ALA A 122 1.66 -4.83 2.46
C ALA A 122 2.91 -3.99 2.19
N ILE A 123 3.97 -4.60 1.62
CA ILE A 123 5.16 -3.88 1.19
C ILE A 123 4.82 -2.95 0.02
N ALA A 124 4.10 -3.44 -1.00
CA ALA A 124 3.66 -2.64 -2.14
C ALA A 124 2.80 -1.44 -1.72
N LEU A 125 1.84 -1.65 -0.82
CA LEU A 125 0.99 -0.59 -0.25
C LEU A 125 1.81 0.45 0.52
N ALA A 126 2.83 0.03 1.27
CA ALA A 126 3.70 0.97 1.95
C ALA A 126 4.51 1.80 0.95
N VAL A 127 5.05 1.18 -0.12
CA VAL A 127 5.81 1.86 -1.20
C VAL A 127 4.95 2.89 -1.91
N ASP A 128 3.71 2.52 -2.24
CA ASP A 128 2.75 3.41 -2.89
C ASP A 128 2.31 4.58 -2.00
N ALA A 129 2.25 4.37 -0.68
CA ALA A 129 1.88 5.41 0.27
C ALA A 129 2.96 6.50 0.47
N VAL A 130 4.16 6.36 -0.09
CA VAL A 130 5.22 7.38 0.04
C VAL A 130 4.98 8.54 -0.94
N ALA A 131 4.87 9.76 -0.42
CA ALA A 131 4.69 10.97 -1.20
C ALA A 131 5.79 12.01 -0.88
N PRO A 132 6.63 12.43 -1.85
CA PRO A 132 6.65 11.98 -3.25
C PRO A 132 7.12 10.52 -3.40
N PRO A 133 6.81 9.84 -4.52
CA PRO A 133 7.24 8.47 -4.78
C PRO A 133 8.76 8.30 -4.62
N ASP A 134 9.17 7.21 -3.95
CA ASP A 134 10.58 6.90 -3.71
C ASP A 134 11.05 5.81 -4.68
N GLU A 135 11.77 6.21 -5.73
CA GLU A 135 12.29 5.29 -6.75
C GLU A 135 13.25 4.24 -6.19
N ASP A 136 13.96 4.53 -5.10
CA ASP A 136 14.86 3.56 -4.46
C ASP A 136 14.04 2.42 -3.84
N LEU A 137 12.92 2.73 -3.21
CA LEU A 137 12.02 1.73 -2.62
C LEU A 137 11.35 0.88 -3.70
N VAL A 138 10.93 1.49 -4.81
CA VAL A 138 10.38 0.78 -5.97
C VAL A 138 11.41 -0.18 -6.57
N TYR A 139 12.66 0.28 -6.71
CA TYR A 139 13.75 -0.56 -7.18
C TYR A 139 14.04 -1.71 -6.22
N MET A 140 14.15 -1.45 -4.91
CA MET A 140 14.35 -2.48 -3.90
C MET A 140 13.25 -3.54 -3.94
N PHE A 141 11.99 -3.12 -4.05
CA PHE A 141 10.85 -4.01 -4.19
C PHE A 141 11.02 -4.94 -5.40
N THR A 142 11.27 -4.35 -6.57
CA THR A 142 11.43 -5.10 -7.83
C THR A 142 12.59 -6.08 -7.77
N GLN A 143 13.71 -5.69 -7.17
CA GLN A 143 14.87 -6.56 -6.99
C GLN A 143 14.60 -7.72 -6.04
N CYS A 144 13.81 -7.49 -4.99
CA CYS A 144 13.46 -8.52 -4.00
C CYS A 144 12.46 -9.54 -4.53
N PHE A 145 11.45 -9.11 -5.28
CA PHE A 145 10.29 -9.94 -5.57
C PHE A 145 10.11 -10.29 -7.05
N GLY A 146 10.92 -9.68 -7.94
CA GLY A 146 10.91 -9.99 -9.37
C GLY A 146 9.69 -9.49 -10.14
N HIS A 147 8.90 -8.59 -9.55
CA HIS A 147 7.70 -7.99 -10.14
C HIS A 147 7.53 -6.54 -9.68
N SER A 148 6.67 -5.78 -10.36
CA SER A 148 6.44 -4.36 -10.05
C SER A 148 5.47 -4.16 -8.88
N VAL A 149 5.59 -3.00 -8.22
CA VAL A 149 4.64 -2.58 -7.17
C VAL A 149 3.21 -2.55 -7.74
N GLU A 150 3.02 -2.09 -8.98
CA GLU A 150 1.68 -2.04 -9.59
C GLU A 150 1.12 -3.43 -9.87
N GLU A 151 1.95 -4.41 -10.23
CA GLU A 151 1.48 -5.79 -10.44
C GLU A 151 0.91 -6.38 -9.15
N GLU A 152 1.54 -6.10 -8.01
CA GLU A 152 1.07 -6.52 -6.69
C GLU A 152 -0.21 -5.79 -6.28
N LEU A 153 -0.26 -4.46 -6.42
CA LEU A 153 -1.45 -3.65 -6.08
C LEU A 153 -2.67 -3.99 -6.93
N ASN A 154 -2.46 -4.34 -8.20
CA ASN A 154 -3.54 -4.75 -9.11
C ASN A 154 -3.95 -6.21 -8.93
N GLY A 155 -3.34 -6.95 -8.00
CA GLY A 155 -3.62 -8.37 -7.76
C GLY A 155 -3.28 -9.26 -8.96
N LYS A 156 -2.37 -8.83 -9.83
CA LYS A 156 -1.89 -9.67 -10.96
C LYS A 156 -1.01 -10.82 -10.48
N ILE A 157 -0.49 -10.71 -9.26
CA ILE A 157 0.41 -11.67 -8.62
C ILE A 157 -0.17 -12.06 -7.26
N THR A 158 -0.03 -13.33 -6.89
CA THR A 158 -0.42 -13.80 -5.57
C THR A 158 0.60 -13.36 -4.53
N SER A 159 0.14 -12.65 -3.50
CA SER A 159 1.01 -12.14 -2.46
C SER A 159 1.73 -13.24 -1.69
N THR A 160 3.02 -13.02 -1.49
CA THR A 160 3.93 -13.97 -0.86
C THR A 160 4.28 -13.50 0.55
N SER A 161 4.45 -14.43 1.49
CA SER A 161 4.87 -14.07 2.85
C SER A 161 6.38 -13.81 2.90
N VAL A 162 6.75 -12.72 3.56
CA VAL A 162 8.12 -12.29 3.79
C VAL A 162 8.37 -12.32 5.29
N ALA A 163 9.27 -13.17 5.76
CA ALA A 163 9.55 -13.34 7.19
C ALA A 163 11.00 -12.99 7.53
N VAL A 164 11.23 -12.17 8.56
CA VAL A 164 12.59 -11.85 9.03
C VAL A 164 12.98 -12.84 10.12
N GLY A 165 13.96 -13.68 9.82
CA GLY A 165 14.51 -14.68 10.74
C GLY A 165 15.22 -14.06 11.96
N LYS A 166 15.55 -14.89 12.95
CA LYS A 166 16.30 -14.47 14.15
C LYS A 166 17.71 -13.92 13.84
N ASP A 167 18.22 -14.22 12.66
CA ASP A 167 19.45 -13.71 12.08
C ASP A 167 19.29 -12.31 11.45
N GLY A 168 18.07 -11.77 11.43
CA GLY A 168 17.73 -10.49 10.82
C GLY A 168 17.79 -10.52 9.30
N ILE A 169 17.56 -11.70 8.71
CA ILE A 169 17.51 -11.94 7.27
C ILE A 169 16.05 -12.13 6.86
N ALA A 170 15.58 -11.42 5.83
CA ALA A 170 14.26 -11.73 5.28
C ALA A 170 14.33 -12.97 4.38
N HIS A 171 13.44 -13.91 4.65
CA HIS A 171 13.19 -15.10 3.86
C HIS A 171 11.86 -14.94 3.13
N LEU A 172 11.88 -15.13 1.82
CA LEU A 172 10.66 -15.32 1.04
C LEU A 172 10.16 -16.73 1.32
N GLN A 173 9.00 -16.85 1.93
CA GLN A 173 8.33 -18.14 2.05
C GLN A 173 7.55 -18.38 0.77
N THR A 174 7.85 -19.45 0.05
CA THR A 174 6.97 -19.90 -1.03
C THR A 174 5.58 -20.13 -0.45
N THR A 175 4.59 -19.42 -0.96
CA THR A 175 3.20 -19.79 -0.75
C THR A 175 3.03 -21.22 -1.27
N PRO A 176 2.45 -22.15 -0.46
CA PRO A 176 2.15 -23.46 -0.98
C PRO A 176 1.27 -23.29 -2.21
N SER A 177 1.69 -23.90 -3.32
CA SER A 177 0.91 -23.88 -4.56
C SER A 177 -0.53 -24.30 -4.25
N PRO A 178 -1.54 -23.65 -4.85
CA PRO A 178 -2.91 -24.14 -4.72
C PRO A 178 -2.90 -25.58 -5.23
N ILE A 179 -3.36 -26.50 -4.38
CA ILE A 179 -3.55 -27.90 -4.77
C ILE A 179 -4.55 -27.89 -5.94
N PRO A 180 -4.22 -28.50 -7.09
CA PRO A 180 -5.11 -28.55 -8.24
C PRO A 180 -6.42 -29.29 -7.95
#